data_AF-A0A117N3X1-F1
#
_entry.id   AF-A0A117N3X1-F1
#
_cell.length_a   1.000
_cell.length_b   1.000
_cell.length_c   1.000
_cell.angle_alpha   90.00
_cell.angle_beta   90.00
_cell.angle_gamma   90.00
#
_symmetry.space_group_name_H-M   'P 1'
#
loop_
_entity.id
_entity.type
_entity.pdbx_description
1 polymer ?
#
loop_
_entity_poly.entity_id
_entity_poly.type
_entity_poly.pdbx_seq_one_letter_code
_entity_poly.pdbx_strand_id
1 'polypeptide(L)'
;MTHRNIVTIDGGSAEYWRQRKLGFLLIREAEWALSRLNRAPMYLHGGYDENGDVIAIENLRPYADMEDAIRAIEANETAVSILVAQRRTKIGDYELKAVIRELKDRDRD
;
A
#
# COMPACT_ATOMS: atom_id res chain seq x y z
N MET A 1 9.31 31.46 -10.76
CA MET A 1 7.90 31.24 -11.13
C MET A 1 7.53 29.89 -10.53
N THR A 2 6.61 29.83 -9.57
CA THR A 2 6.16 28.56 -8.98
C THR A 2 5.40 27.75 -10.03
N HIS A 3 5.95 26.62 -10.47
CA HIS A 3 5.28 25.71 -11.41
C HIS A 3 4.15 24.97 -10.68
N ARG A 4 2.95 25.55 -10.67
CA ARG A 4 1.76 24.85 -10.17
C ARG A 4 1.32 23.83 -11.22
N ASN A 5 1.55 22.54 -10.93
CA ASN A 5 0.96 21.45 -11.70
C ASN A 5 -0.56 21.40 -11.40
N ILE A 6 -1.35 22.10 -12.23
CA ILE A 6 -2.82 22.14 -12.09
C ILE A 6 -3.37 20.85 -12.71
N VAL A 7 -3.85 19.95 -11.85
CA VAL A 7 -4.51 18.72 -12.28
C VAL A 7 -5.95 19.06 -12.69
N THR A 8 -6.27 18.92 -13.96
CA THR A 8 -7.63 19.08 -14.48
C THR A 8 -8.48 17.87 -14.09
N ILE A 9 -9.61 18.12 -13.42
CA ILE A 9 -10.58 17.08 -13.05
C ILE A 9 -11.70 17.05 -14.08
N ASP A 10 -11.86 15.91 -14.74
CA ASP A 10 -13.04 15.64 -15.57
C ASP A 10 -14.07 14.82 -14.77
N GLY A 11 -14.92 15.53 -14.03
CA GLY A 11 -15.97 14.92 -13.21
C GLY A 11 -17.09 14.23 -14.03
N GLY A 12 -17.18 14.47 -15.33
CA GLY A 12 -18.14 13.81 -16.22
C GLY A 12 -17.63 12.50 -16.81
N SER A 13 -16.31 12.27 -16.78
CA SER A 13 -15.69 11.08 -17.36
C SER A 13 -15.90 9.82 -16.51
N ALA A 14 -16.48 8.80 -17.13
CA ALA A 14 -16.58 7.47 -16.52
C ALA A 14 -15.20 6.85 -16.25
N GLU A 15 -14.21 7.16 -17.10
CA GLU A 15 -12.83 6.70 -16.92
C GLU A 15 -12.19 7.34 -15.69
N TYR A 16 -12.38 8.65 -15.49
CA TYR A 16 -11.89 9.35 -14.30
C TYR A 16 -12.40 8.69 -13.01
N TRP A 17 -13.70 8.40 -12.93
CA TRP A 17 -14.28 7.73 -11.77
C TRP A 17 -13.82 6.27 -11.62
N ARG A 18 -13.63 5.55 -12.74
CA ARG A 18 -13.10 4.18 -12.71
C ARG A 18 -11.67 4.16 -12.15
N GLN A 19 -10.81 5.06 -12.60
CA GLN A 19 -9.44 5.18 -12.10
C GLN A 19 -9.40 5.54 -10.62
N ARG A 20 -10.24 6.48 -10.15
CA ARG A 20 -10.35 6.79 -8.71
C ARG A 20 -10.85 5.62 -7.89
N LYS A 21 -11.85 4.89 -8.38
CA LYS A 21 -12.35 3.69 -7.69
C LYS A 21 -11.24 2.65 -7.53
N LEU A 22 -10.44 2.43 -8.57
CA LEU A 22 -9.27 1.54 -8.50
C LEU A 22 -8.24 2.05 -7.50
N GLY A 23 -7.90 3.35 -7.53
CA GLY A 23 -6.93 3.93 -6.59
C GLY A 23 -7.36 3.76 -5.13
N PHE A 24 -8.62 4.06 -4.80
CA PHE A 24 -9.15 3.84 -3.45
C PHE A 24 -9.23 2.37 -3.07
N LEU A 25 -9.53 1.48 -4.02
CA LEU A 25 -9.51 0.04 -3.78
C LEU A 25 -8.12 -0.42 -3.35
N LEU A 26 -7.06 -0.02 -4.07
CA LEU A 26 -5.69 -0.40 -3.75
C LEU A 26 -5.26 0.12 -2.36
N ILE A 27 -5.63 1.35 -2.02
CA ILE A 27 -5.38 1.91 -0.67
C ILE A 27 -6.06 1.05 0.40
N ARG A 28 -7.33 0.70 0.20
CA ARG A 28 -8.08 -0.16 1.13
C ARG A 28 -7.45 -1.54 1.26
N GLU A 29 -7.03 -2.16 0.16
CA GLU A 29 -6.41 -3.49 0.17
C GLU A 29 -5.09 -3.48 0.95
N ALA A 30 -4.27 -2.42 0.85
CA ALA A 30 -3.07 -2.27 1.66
C ALA A 30 -3.37 -2.09 3.15
N GLU A 31 -4.39 -1.31 3.51
CA GLU A 31 -4.84 -1.18 4.90
C GLU A 31 -5.35 -2.52 5.47
N TRP A 32 -6.04 -3.32 4.65
CA TRP A 32 -6.45 -4.67 5.00
C TRP A 32 -5.30 -5.66 5.07
N ALA A 33 -4.29 -5.55 4.20
CA ALA A 33 -3.08 -6.36 4.29
C ALA A 33 -2.33 -6.08 5.60
N LEU A 34 -2.17 -4.80 5.96
CA LEU A 34 -1.58 -4.41 7.25
C LEU A 34 -2.38 -4.94 8.45
N SER A 35 -3.71 -4.84 8.40
CA SER A 35 -4.57 -5.37 9.47
C SER A 35 -4.43 -6.89 9.62
N ARG A 36 -4.29 -7.62 8.51
CA ARG A 36 -4.04 -9.06 8.50
C ARG A 36 -2.65 -9.40 9.03
N LEU A 37 -1.62 -8.69 8.57
CA LEU A 37 -0.24 -8.81 9.04
C LEU A 37 -0.17 -8.68 10.57
N ASN A 38 -0.76 -7.63 11.13
CA ASN A 38 -0.72 -7.35 12.57
C ASN A 38 -1.46 -8.39 13.43
N ARG A 39 -2.36 -9.18 12.83
CA ARG A 39 -3.15 -10.20 13.52
C ARG A 39 -2.66 -11.62 13.26
N ALA A 40 -1.79 -11.81 12.28
CA ALA A 40 -1.31 -13.11 11.90
C ALA A 40 -0.28 -13.61 12.93
N PRO A 41 -0.32 -14.89 13.33
CA PRO A 41 0.72 -15.47 14.16
C PRO A 41 2.02 -15.54 13.35
N MET A 42 3.16 -15.31 14.02
CA MET A 42 4.48 -15.43 13.40
C MET A 42 4.81 -16.88 13.00
N TYR A 43 4.33 -17.85 13.78
CA TYR A 43 4.53 -19.27 13.56
C TYR A 43 3.19 -20.00 13.47
N LEU A 44 3.09 -20.91 12.51
CA LEU A 44 1.99 -21.88 12.39
C LEU A 44 2.42 -23.22 12.97
N HIS A 45 1.46 -23.98 13.46
CA HIS A 45 1.70 -25.34 13.93
C HIS A 45 1.86 -26.27 12.73
N GLY A 46 3.05 -26.87 12.59
CA GLY A 46 3.41 -27.83 11.55
C GLY A 46 3.25 -29.30 11.92
N GLY A 47 2.67 -29.59 13.09
CA GLY A 47 2.59 -30.94 13.66
C GLY A 47 3.70 -31.23 14.66
N TYR A 48 3.92 -32.52 14.91
CA TYR A 48 4.96 -33.01 15.82
C TYR A 48 5.99 -33.82 15.03
N ASP A 49 7.25 -33.74 15.42
CA ASP A 49 8.31 -34.59 14.86
C ASP A 49 8.33 -35.99 15.50
N GLU A 50 9.33 -36.79 15.16
CA GLU A 50 9.50 -38.16 15.67
C GLU A 50 9.74 -38.24 17.19
N ASN A 51 10.16 -37.15 17.80
CA ASN A 51 10.40 -37.06 19.24
C ASN A 51 9.19 -36.47 19.99
N GLY A 52 8.14 -36.08 19.27
CA GLY A 52 6.96 -35.42 19.83
C GLY A 52 7.16 -33.93 20.07
N ASP A 53 8.18 -33.30 19.48
CA ASP A 53 8.42 -31.86 19.56
C ASP A 53 7.60 -31.11 18.51
N VAL A 54 7.14 -29.91 18.83
CA VAL A 54 6.34 -29.09 17.92
C VAL A 54 7.20 -28.56 16.78
N ILE A 55 6.80 -28.84 15.55
CA ILE A 55 7.38 -28.24 14.35
C ILE A 55 6.73 -26.86 14.13
N ALA A 56 7.53 -25.79 14.22
CA ALA A 56 7.09 -24.44 13.92
C ALA A 56 7.32 -24.12 12.44
N ILE A 57 6.29 -23.62 11.74
CA ILE A 57 6.39 -23.16 10.36
C ILE A 57 6.30 -21.63 10.36
N GLU A 58 7.28 -20.96 9.76
CA GLU A 58 7.26 -19.50 9.63
C GLU A 58 6.11 -19.02 8.73
N ASN A 59 5.31 -18.08 9.24
CA ASN A 59 4.18 -17.52 8.53
C ASN A 59 4.59 -16.23 7.79
N LEU A 60 5.38 -16.35 6.74
CA LEU A 60 5.90 -15.18 5.99
C LEU A 60 4.88 -14.57 5.02
N ARG A 61 3.80 -15.29 4.71
CA ARG A 61 2.80 -14.87 3.72
C ARG A 61 2.18 -13.49 3.99
N PRO A 62 1.78 -13.13 5.22
CA PRO A 62 1.21 -11.80 5.48
C PRO A 62 2.19 -10.66 5.19
N TYR A 63 3.49 -10.88 5.34
CA TYR A 63 4.52 -9.89 5.01
C TYR A 63 4.62 -9.72 3.49
N ALA A 64 4.63 -10.84 2.74
CA ALA A 64 4.63 -10.81 1.28
C ALA A 64 3.37 -10.12 0.72
N ASP A 65 2.19 -10.44 1.26
CA ASP A 65 0.91 -9.81 0.88
C ASP A 65 0.95 -8.29 1.13
N MET A 66 1.56 -7.84 2.23
CA MET A 66 1.72 -6.41 2.54
C MET A 66 2.67 -5.72 1.56
N GLU A 67 3.81 -6.35 1.23
CA GLU A 67 4.74 -5.80 0.23
C GLU A 67 4.08 -5.68 -1.15
N ASP A 68 3.32 -6.69 -1.58
CA ASP A 68 2.60 -6.68 -2.84
C ASP A 68 1.56 -5.56 -2.89
N ALA A 69 0.84 -5.33 -1.78
CA ALA A 69 -0.13 -4.24 -1.69
C ALA A 69 0.53 -2.85 -1.79
N ILE A 70 1.70 -2.67 -1.16
CA ILE A 70 2.48 -1.43 -1.30
C ILE A 70 2.96 -1.23 -2.74
N ARG A 71 3.53 -2.27 -3.36
CA ARG A 71 3.97 -2.21 -4.77
C ARG A 71 2.81 -1.86 -5.71
N ALA A 72 1.61 -2.41 -5.47
CA ALA A 72 0.43 -2.11 -6.26
C ALA A 72 -0.02 -0.65 -6.14
N ILE A 73 0.07 -0.05 -4.95
CA ILE A 73 -0.16 1.39 -4.76
C ILE A 73 0.88 2.20 -5.53
N GLU A 74 2.16 1.90 -5.38
CA GLU A 74 3.24 2.67 -6.02
C GLU A 74 3.21 2.58 -7.55
N ALA A 75 2.71 1.48 -8.10
CA ALA A 75 2.52 1.30 -9.54
C ALA A 75 1.24 1.99 -10.08
N ASN A 76 0.38 2.55 -9.21
CA ASN A 76 -0.86 3.19 -9.62
C ASN A 76 -0.82 4.70 -9.40
N GLU A 77 -0.67 5.46 -10.48
CA GLU A 77 -0.57 6.93 -10.45
C GLU A 77 -1.74 7.59 -9.72
N THR A 78 -2.96 7.08 -9.90
CA THR A 78 -4.15 7.63 -9.22
C THR A 78 -4.11 7.39 -7.71
N ALA A 79 -3.68 6.21 -7.26
CA ALA A 79 -3.50 5.92 -5.84
C ALA A 79 -2.41 6.82 -5.23
N VAL A 80 -1.26 6.95 -5.90
CA VAL A 80 -0.18 7.86 -5.48
C VAL A 80 -0.68 9.29 -5.39
N SER A 81 -1.36 9.80 -6.42
CA SER A 81 -1.91 11.17 -6.45
C SER A 81 -2.89 11.43 -5.32
N ILE A 82 -3.77 10.48 -5.01
CA ILE A 82 -4.69 10.55 -3.87
C ILE A 82 -3.91 10.67 -2.55
N LEU A 83 -2.90 9.83 -2.34
CA LEU A 83 -2.10 9.82 -1.10
C LEU A 83 -1.21 11.06 -0.96
N VAL A 84 -0.66 11.56 -2.07
CA VAL A 84 0.08 12.83 -2.14
C VAL A 84 -0.83 13.99 -1.74
N ALA A 85 -2.05 14.05 -2.28
CA ALA A 85 -3.02 15.08 -1.90
C ALA A 85 -3.38 15.03 -0.41
N GLN A 86 -3.32 13.85 0.22
CA GLN A 86 -3.49 13.66 1.66
C GLN A 86 -2.20 13.86 2.47
N ARG A 87 -1.05 14.10 1.81
CA ARG A 87 0.30 14.06 2.43
C ARG A 87 0.56 12.78 3.23
N ARG A 88 -0.04 11.66 2.83
CA ARG A 88 0.07 10.37 3.53
C ARG A 88 1.21 9.54 2.95
N THR A 89 2.36 9.56 3.61
CA THR A 89 3.62 8.96 3.13
C THR A 89 3.84 7.51 3.55
N LYS A 90 2.94 6.93 4.37
CA LYS A 90 3.07 5.56 4.87
C LYS A 90 1.73 4.90 5.14
N ILE A 91 1.73 3.56 5.12
CA ILE A 91 0.64 2.71 5.62
C ILE A 91 1.24 1.80 6.70
N GLY A 92 0.88 2.05 7.96
CA GLY A 92 1.59 1.46 9.10
C GLY A 92 3.04 1.95 9.12
N ASP A 93 3.98 1.00 9.15
CA ASP A 93 5.42 1.26 9.09
C ASP A 93 6.00 1.15 7.67
N TYR A 94 5.16 0.87 6.66
CA TYR A 94 5.58 0.76 5.28
C TYR A 94 5.55 2.12 4.58
N GLU A 95 6.72 2.60 4.16
CA GLU A 95 6.88 3.84 3.41
C GLU A 95 6.37 3.71 1.97
N LEU A 96 5.71 4.76 1.50
CA LEU A 96 5.30 4.95 0.11
C LEU A 96 6.32 5.88 -0.56
N LYS A 97 7.39 5.30 -1.08
CA LYS A 97 8.52 6.01 -1.71
C LYS A 97 8.05 6.89 -2.87
N ALA A 98 7.11 6.40 -3.68
CA ALA A 98 6.53 7.18 -4.77
C ALA A 98 5.87 8.48 -4.28
N VAL A 99 5.11 8.41 -3.17
CA VAL A 99 4.46 9.57 -2.54
C VAL A 99 5.49 10.51 -1.93
N ILE A 100 6.48 9.98 -1.21
CA ILE A 100 7.55 10.78 -0.60
C ILE A 100 8.34 11.56 -1.66
N ARG A 101 8.70 10.90 -2.77
CA ARG A 101 9.41 11.54 -3.88
C ARG A 101 8.60 12.70 -4.46
N GLU A 102 7.33 12.45 -4.79
CA GLU A 102 6.44 13.45 -5.37
C GLU A 102 6.25 14.68 -4.44
N LEU A 103 6.14 14.46 -3.13
CA LEU A 103 6.05 15.56 -2.16
C LEU A 103 7.35 16.36 -2.06
N LYS A 104 8.52 15.68 -2.08
CA LYS A 104 9.82 16.36 -2.05
C LYS A 104 10.06 17.21 -3.30
N ASP A 105 9.60 16.74 -4.45
CA ASP A 105 9.72 17.50 -5.70
C ASP A 105 8.83 18.76 -5.65
N ARG A 106 7.61 18.66 -5.11
CA ARG A 106 6.71 19.81 -4.93
C ARG A 106 7.21 20.86 -3.93
N ASP A 107 7.95 20.46 -2.91
CA ASP A 107 8.52 21.39 -1.92
C ASP A 107 9.80 22.09 -2.44
N ARG A 108 10.34 21.68 -3.59
CA ARG A 108 11.51 22.29 -4.25
C ARG A 108 11.14 23.35 -5.31
N ASP A 109 9.87 23.41 -5.73
CA ASP A 109 9.32 24.32 -6.76
C ASP A 109 8.64 25.58 -6.17
#